data_AF-A0A0B8QPA9-F1
#
_entry.id   AF-A0A0B8QPA9-F1
#
_cell.length_a   1.000
_cell.length_b   1.000
_cell.length_c   1.000
_cell.angle_alpha   90.00
_cell.angle_beta   90.00
_cell.angle_gamma   90.00
#
_symmetry.space_group_name_H-M   'P 1'
#
loop_
_entity.id
_entity.type
_entity.pdbx_description
1 polymer ?
#
loop_
_entity_poly.entity_id
_entity_poly.type
_entity_poly.pdbx_seq_one_letter_code
_entity_poly.pdbx_strand_id
1 'polypeptide(L)' 'MTTIRDRIEDLEQQIYIACSEGNFETMNNLEQQLEMLRGKASHVFEDDPYAIEGRFQDDETY' A
#
# COMPACT_ATOMS: atom_id res chain seq x y z
N MET A 1 15.90 12.53 8.83
CA MET A 1 16.05 11.38 7.93
C MET A 1 14.72 10.66 7.98
N THR A 2 13.77 11.04 7.11
CA THR A 2 12.43 10.45 7.12
C THR A 2 12.55 9.01 6.60
N THR A 3 12.29 8.07 7.51
CA THR A 3 12.41 6.65 7.22
C THR A 3 11.22 6.19 6.39
N ILE A 4 11.33 5.07 5.69
CA ILE A 4 10.21 4.51 4.93
C ILE A 4 8.99 4.26 5.84
N ARG A 5 9.24 3.97 7.13
CA ARG A 5 8.19 3.82 8.17
C ARG A 5 7.42 5.12 8.42
N ASP A 6 8.13 6.24 8.56
CA ASP A 6 7.52 7.57 8.74
C ASP A 6 6.57 7.93 7.58
N ARG A 7 6.96 7.58 6.35
CA ARG A 7 6.09 7.74 5.16
C ARG A 7 4.89 6.80 5.14
N ILE A 8 5.01 5.60 5.69
CA ILE A 8 3.89 4.65 5.79
C ILE A 8 2.89 5.17 6.83
N GLU A 9 3.38 5.59 8.00
CA GLU A 9 2.54 6.14 9.08
C GLU A 9 1.77 7.39 8.63
N ASP A 10 2.42 8.27 7.86
CA ASP A 10 1.78 9.45 7.27
C ASP A 10 0.67 9.07 6.28
N LEU A 11 0.90 8.08 5.41
CA LEU A 11 -0.12 7.59 4.48
C LEU A 11 -1.30 6.92 5.19
N GLU A 12 -1.05 6.10 6.22
CA GLU A 12 -2.10 5.47 7.03
C GLU A 12 -2.99 6.51 7.72
N GLN A 13 -2.39 7.59 8.22
CA GLN A 13 -3.13 8.69 8.82
C GLN A 13 -3.99 9.44 7.78
N GLN A 14 -3.45 9.70 6.60
CA GLN A 14 -4.21 10.34 5.52
C GLN A 14 -5.37 9.46 5.04
N ILE A 15 -5.18 8.14 4.97
CA ILE A 15 -6.25 7.17 4.63
C ILE A 15 -7.38 7.24 5.65
N TYR A 16 -7.05 7.29 6.95
CA TYR A 16 -8.04 7.42 8.02
C TYR A 16 -8.87 8.71 7.89
N ILE A 17 -8.21 9.84 7.59
CA ILE A 17 -8.88 11.14 7.40
C ILE A 17 -9.78 11.10 6.17
N ALA A 18 -9.26 10.63 5.02
CA ALA A 18 -10.01 10.51 3.79
C ALA A 18 -11.23 9.59 3.93
N CYS A 19 -11.11 8.51 4.70
CA CYS A 19 -12.22 7.62 5.03
C CYS A 19 -13.29 8.33 5.88
N SER A 20 -12.89 9.18 6.83
CA SER A 20 -13.82 9.98 7.64
C SER A 20 -14.50 11.09 6.84
N GLU A 21 -13.86 11.62 5.80
CA GLU A 21 -14.45 12.60 4.88
C GLU A 21 -15.29 11.95 3.76
N GLY A 22 -15.26 10.62 3.63
CA GLY A 22 -15.91 9.90 2.52
C GLY A 22 -15.25 10.17 1.17
N ASN A 23 -13.99 10.61 1.16
CA ASN A 23 -13.22 10.91 -0.04
C ASN A 23 -12.51 9.64 -0.54
N PHE A 24 -13.29 8.76 -1.17
CA PHE A 24 -12.82 7.45 -1.65
C PHE A 24 -11.78 7.55 -2.78
N GLU A 25 -11.81 8.62 -3.59
CA GLU A 25 -10.79 8.85 -4.62
C GLU A 25 -9.42 9.08 -3.99
N THR A 26 -9.37 9.92 -2.95
CA THR A 26 -8.15 10.20 -2.20
C THR A 26 -7.69 8.97 -1.43
N MET A 27 -8.60 8.27 -0.76
CA MET A 27 -8.32 6.99 -0.08
C MET A 27 -7.67 5.98 -1.05
N ASN A 28 -8.27 5.72 -2.20
CA ASN A 28 -7.76 4.77 -3.19
C ASN A 28 -6.37 5.15 -3.71
N ASN A 29 -6.12 6.45 -3.91
CA ASN A 29 -4.80 6.93 -4.33
C ASN A 29 -3.73 6.76 -3.23
N LEU A 30 -4.11 6.97 -1.96
CA LEU A 30 -3.23 6.79 -0.82
C LEU A 30 -2.94 5.31 -0.55
N GLU A 31 -3.92 4.42 -0.69
CA GLU A 31 -3.74 2.97 -0.55
C GLU A 31 -2.78 2.42 -1.60
N GLN A 32 -2.91 2.84 -2.86
CA GLN A 32 -1.97 2.46 -3.93
C GLN A 32 -0.54 2.94 -3.63
N GLN A 33 -0.38 4.14 -3.06
CA GLN A 33 0.94 4.64 -2.67
C GLN A 33 1.53 3.86 -1.49
N LEU A 34 0.69 3.51 -0.50
CA LEU A 34 1.08 2.72 0.65
C LEU A 34 1.48 1.30 0.26
N GLU A 35 0.75 0.68 -0.66
CA GLU A 35 1.07 -0.64 -1.22
C GLU A 35 2.41 -0.61 -1.98
N MET A 36 2.67 0.40 -2.81
CA MET A 36 3.97 0.54 -3.48
C MET A 36 5.13 0.75 -2.50
N LEU A 37 4.90 1.48 -1.41
CA LEU A 37 5.89 1.71 -0.37
C LEU A 37 6.14 0.44 0.46
N ARG A 38 5.09 -0.32 0.79
CA ARG A 38 5.20 -1.64 1.43
C ARG A 38 5.88 -2.64 0.51
N GLY A 39 5.50 -2.72 -0.76
CA GLY A 39 6.15 -3.60 -1.74
C GLY A 39 7.62 -3.29 -1.90
N LYS A 40 8.01 -2.00 -1.96
CA LYS A 40 9.44 -1.60 -1.96
C LYS A 40 10.13 -1.91 -0.64
N ALA A 41 9.44 -1.78 0.48
CA ALA A 41 9.94 -2.15 1.80
C ALA A 41 10.00 -3.67 2.01
N SER A 42 9.19 -4.48 1.32
CA SER A 42 9.27 -5.95 1.37
C SER A 42 10.36 -6.43 0.42
N HIS A 43 10.44 -5.89 -0.79
CA HIS A 43 11.40 -6.30 -1.82
C HIS A 43 12.87 -5.97 -1.46
N VAL A 44 13.13 -5.02 -0.57
CA VAL A 44 14.48 -4.77 -0.03
C VAL A 44 14.87 -5.79 1.05
N PHE A 45 13.89 -6.45 1.66
CA PHE A 45 14.07 -7.45 2.71
C PHE A 45 13.91 -8.89 2.20
N GLU A 46 13.24 -9.07 1.06
CA GLU A 46 13.01 -10.35 0.39
C GLU A 46 13.79 -10.38 -0.94
N ASP A 47 15.05 -10.79 -0.86
CA ASP A 47 15.78 -11.44 -1.96
C ASP A 47 15.15 -12.82 -2.22
N ASP A 48 13.84 -12.85 -2.53
CA ASP A 48 13.08 -14.09 -2.69
C ASP A 48 12.41 -14.10 -4.08
N PRO A 49 12.92 -14.90 -5.03
CA PRO A 49 12.46 -14.91 -6.43
C PRO A 49 11.03 -15.44 -6.64
N TYR A 50 10.30 -15.70 -5.55
CA TYR A 50 8.94 -16.23 -5.52
C TYR A 50 7.94 -15.38 -4.73
N ALA A 51 8.29 -14.14 -4.33
CA ALA A 51 7.35 -13.24 -3.68
C ALA A 51 6.22 -12.81 -4.64
N ILE A 52 5.24 -13.69 -4.80
CA ILE A 52 3.87 -13.41 -5.24
C ILE A 52 3.26 -12.54 -4.13
N GLU A 53 3.52 -11.25 -4.18
CA GLU A 53 2.73 -10.29 -3.40
C GLU A 53 2.16 -9.26 -4.37
N GLY A 54 0.83 -9.27 -4.52
CA GLY A 54 0.11 -8.32 -5.37
C GLY A 54 -0.43 -8.85 -6.70
N ARG A 55 -0.51 -10.17 -6.93
CA ARG A 55 -1.47 -10.65 -7.93
C ARG A 55 -2.85 -10.47 -7.32
N PHE A 56 -3.53 -9.41 -7.74
CA PHE A 56 -4.97 -9.38 -7.94
C PHE A 56 -5.39 -10.73 -8.55
N GLN A 57 -5.67 -11.74 -7.71
CA GLN A 57 -6.50 -12.86 -8.11
C GLN A 57 -7.91 -12.33 -8.05
N ASP A 58 -8.24 -11.64 -9.13
CA ASP A 58 -9.60 -11.57 -9.65
C ASP A 58 -10.07 -13.02 -9.80
N ASP A 59 -10.65 -13.55 -8.73
CA ASP A 59 -11.24 -14.89 -8.69
C ASP A 59 -12.59 -14.82 -9.43
N GLU A 60 -12.53 -14.52 -10.73
CA GLU A 60 -13.66 -14.59 -11.66
C GLU A 60 -13.36 -15.64 -12.74
N THR A 61 -13.33 -16.93 -12.38
CA THR A 61 -13.51 -17.99 -13.38
C THR A 61 -14.37 -19.13 -12.82
N TYR A 62 -15.61 -19.23 -13.29
CA TYR A 62 -16.48 -20.42 -13.18
C TYR A 62 -16.60 -21.10 -14.55
#